data_AF-U5DGD7-F1
#
_entry.id   AF-U5DGD7-F1
#
_cell.length_a   1.000
_cell.length_b   1.000
_cell.length_c   1.000
_cell.angle_alpha   90.00
_cell.angle_beta   90.00
_cell.angle_gamma   90.00
#
_symmetry.space_group_name_H-M   'P 1'
#
loop_
_entity.id
_entity.type
_entity.pdbx_description
1 polymer ?
#
loop_
_entity_poly.entity_id
_entity_poly.type
_entity_poly.pdbx_seq_one_letter_code
_entity_poly.pdbx_strand_id
1 'polypeptide(L)'
;GACHLLERKISLEVSPSSECLMTPADHAQLQQHVAAIADILYRNTPTDQLQTLEGIEQTWRAQAQQTVLPQLGIFLSRQLRRQLPATPDR
;
A
#
# COMPACT_ATOMS: atom_id res chain seq x y z
N GLY A 1 -36.34 33.88 -7.99
CA GLY A 1 -36.24 32.51 -8.53
C GLY A 1 -34.81 32.07 -8.32
N ALA A 2 -34.55 31.06 -7.49
CA ALA A 2 -34.64 29.64 -7.89
C ALA A 2 -33.80 29.42 -9.16
N CYS A 3 -32.62 28.80 -9.09
CA CYS A 3 -32.52 27.39 -8.72
C CYS A 3 -31.57 27.09 -7.55
N HIS A 4 -32.18 26.64 -6.46
CA HIS A 4 -31.66 25.58 -5.61
C HIS A 4 -31.61 24.28 -6.44
N LEU A 5 -30.50 23.53 -6.39
CA LEU A 5 -30.48 22.09 -6.07
C LEU A 5 -29.00 21.65 -5.95
N LEU A 6 -28.38 21.54 -4.76
CA LEU A 6 -28.45 20.37 -3.85
C LEU A 6 -28.15 19.07 -4.63
N GLU A 7 -27.15 18.23 -4.35
CA GLU A 7 -26.51 17.79 -3.09
C GLU A 7 -25.21 17.06 -3.49
N ARG A 8 -24.13 16.92 -2.71
CA ARG A 8 -24.06 16.52 -1.31
C ARG A 8 -22.64 16.81 -0.83
N LYS A 9 -22.56 17.60 0.23
CA LYS A 9 -21.41 17.69 1.13
C LYS A 9 -21.08 16.29 1.63
N ILE A 10 -19.92 15.77 1.28
CA ILE A 10 -19.15 14.96 2.22
C ILE A 10 -18.14 15.93 2.84
N SER A 11 -18.64 16.76 3.76
CA SER A 11 -17.84 17.14 4.92
C SER A 11 -17.63 15.86 5.71
N LEU A 12 -16.66 15.05 5.29
CA LEU A 12 -15.91 14.28 6.27
C LEU A 12 -15.07 15.34 6.96
N GLU A 13 -15.65 15.87 8.04
CA GLU A 13 -14.90 16.55 9.08
C GLU A 13 -13.83 15.54 9.52
N VAL A 14 -12.66 15.60 8.88
CA VAL A 14 -11.48 14.90 9.37
C VAL A 14 -11.15 15.62 10.65
N SER A 15 -11.74 15.14 11.75
CA SER A 15 -11.26 15.43 13.08
C SER A 15 -9.75 15.18 13.05
N PRO A 16 -8.89 16.16 13.44
CA PRO A 16 -7.45 15.95 13.47
C PRO A 16 -7.11 15.04 14.64
N SER A 17 -7.55 13.79 14.54
CA SER A 17 -7.22 12.70 15.45
C SER A 17 -5.93 12.10 14.91
N SER A 18 -4.82 12.69 15.33
CA SER A 18 -3.47 12.10 15.32
C SER A 18 -2.85 11.82 13.93
N GLU A 19 -1.99 12.75 13.53
CA GLU A 19 -0.77 12.56 12.73
C GLU A 19 -0.92 11.90 11.33
N CYS A 20 -0.91 12.74 10.29
CA CYS A 20 -0.52 12.31 8.95
C CYS A 20 0.98 11.93 8.97
N LEU A 21 1.27 10.68 9.35
CA LEU A 21 2.62 10.11 9.45
C LEU A 21 3.36 10.00 8.11
N MET A 22 2.70 10.30 6.98
CA MET A 22 3.32 10.37 5.65
C MET A 22 3.33 11.81 5.15
N THR A 23 4.51 12.30 4.79
CA THR A 23 4.61 13.59 4.12
C THR A 23 4.01 13.49 2.70
N PRO A 24 3.58 14.60 2.08
CA PRO A 24 3.15 14.58 0.68
C PRO A 24 4.19 14.02 -0.28
N ALA A 25 5.49 14.22 0.03
CA ALA A 25 6.59 13.65 -0.74
C ALA A 25 6.65 12.13 -0.60
N ASP A 26 6.56 11.60 0.63
CA ASP A 26 6.52 10.15 0.86
C ASP A 26 5.33 9.51 0.16
N HIS A 27 4.16 10.17 0.19
CA HIS A 27 2.97 9.68 -0.50
C HIS A 27 3.17 9.61 -2.02
N ALA A 28 3.76 10.64 -2.63
CA ALA A 28 4.05 10.65 -4.06
C ALA A 28 5.06 9.54 -4.44
N GLN A 29 6.11 9.35 -3.64
CA GLN A 29 7.08 8.27 -3.86
C GLN A 29 6.41 6.90 -3.72
N LEU A 30 5.59 6.71 -2.69
CA LEU A 30 4.86 5.45 -2.49
C LEU A 30 3.94 5.16 -3.68
N GLN A 31 3.21 6.16 -4.18
CA GLN A 31 2.36 6.00 -5.36
C GLN A 31 3.15 5.58 -6.60
N GLN A 32 4.32 6.19 -6.85
CA GLN A 32 5.19 5.80 -7.97
C GLN A 32 5.65 4.34 -7.84
N HIS A 33 6.04 3.93 -6.63
CA HIS A 33 6.47 2.55 -6.39
C HIS A 33 5.31 1.55 -6.54
N VAL A 34 4.13 1.89 -6.04
CA VAL A 34 2.92 1.05 -6.17
C VAL A 34 2.52 0.91 -7.64
N ALA A 35 2.58 1.98 -8.43
CA ALA A 35 2.29 1.92 -9.86
C ALA A 35 3.27 0.99 -10.59
N ALA A 36 4.56 1.06 -10.27
CA ALA A 36 5.56 0.16 -10.84
C ALA A 36 5.34 -1.32 -10.44
N ILE A 37 4.98 -1.57 -9.17
CA ILE A 37 4.62 -2.92 -8.71
C ILE A 37 3.40 -3.42 -9.48
N ALA A 38 2.33 -2.63 -9.58
CA ALA A 38 1.10 -2.99 -10.26
C ALA A 38 1.34 -3.37 -11.74
N ASP A 39 2.15 -2.60 -12.46
CA ASP A 39 2.54 -2.89 -13.85
C ASP A 39 3.28 -4.24 -13.97
N ILE A 40 4.18 -4.55 -13.03
CA ILE A 40 4.85 -5.86 -12.97
C ILE A 40 3.85 -6.98 -12.69
N LEU A 41 2.97 -6.83 -11.70
CA LEU A 41 1.97 -7.84 -11.35
C LEU A 41 1.01 -8.12 -12.51
N TYR A 42 0.52 -7.06 -13.17
CA TYR A 42 -0.37 -7.15 -14.32
C TYR A 42 0.26 -7.95 -15.47
N ARG A 43 1.50 -7.62 -15.88
CA ARG A 43 2.20 -8.34 -16.96
C ARG A 43 2.45 -9.82 -16.66
N ASN A 44 2.48 -10.21 -15.39
CA ASN A 44 2.69 -11.58 -14.96
C ASN A 44 1.38 -12.27 -14.55
N THR A 45 0.23 -11.63 -14.74
CA THR A 45 -1.08 -12.21 -14.46
C THR A 45 -1.61 -12.93 -15.71
N PRO A 46 -1.98 -14.22 -15.61
CA PRO A 46 -2.61 -14.94 -16.71
C PRO A 46 -3.87 -14.25 -17.23
N THR A 47 -4.11 -14.29 -18.54
CA THR A 47 -5.22 -13.55 -19.18
C THR A 47 -6.61 -13.98 -18.71
N ASP A 48 -6.77 -15.26 -18.36
CA ASP A 48 -7.99 -15.82 -17.75
C ASP A 48 -8.25 -15.24 -16.35
N GLN A 49 -7.20 -14.95 -15.59
CA GLN A 49 -7.31 -14.31 -14.28
C GLN A 49 -7.61 -12.80 -14.36
N LEU A 50 -7.39 -12.16 -15.51
CA LEU A 50 -7.70 -10.75 -15.74
C LEU A 50 -9.18 -10.49 -16.05
N GLN A 51 -10.02 -11.53 -16.15
CA GLN A 51 -11.43 -11.39 -16.56
C GLN A 51 -12.35 -10.89 -15.45
N THR A 52 -11.96 -11.06 -14.18
CA THR A 52 -12.78 -10.70 -13.02
C THR A 52 -11.94 -9.99 -11.98
N LEU A 53 -12.59 -9.12 -11.18
CA LEU A 53 -11.94 -8.47 -10.04
C LEU A 53 -11.41 -9.51 -9.04
N GLU A 54 -12.15 -10.59 -8.83
CA GLU A 54 -11.73 -11.70 -7.97
C GLU A 54 -10.45 -12.37 -8.48
N GLY A 55 -10.37 -12.70 -9.77
CA GLY A 55 -9.19 -13.32 -10.37
C GLY A 55 -7.96 -12.41 -10.30
N ILE A 56 -8.14 -11.11 -10.56
CA ILE A 56 -7.09 -10.10 -10.44
C ILE A 56 -6.61 -10.03 -8.99
N GLU A 57 -7.53 -9.84 -8.05
CA GLU A 57 -7.22 -9.66 -6.63
C GLU A 57 -6.49 -10.87 -6.04
N GLN A 58 -7.02 -12.08 -6.27
CA GLN A 58 -6.41 -13.31 -5.77
C GLN A 58 -5.01 -13.51 -6.34
N THR A 59 -4.83 -13.26 -7.64
CA THR A 59 -3.54 -13.43 -8.31
C THR A 59 -2.53 -12.39 -7.83
N TRP A 60 -2.93 -11.11 -7.77
CA TRP A 60 -2.06 -10.03 -7.32
C TRP A 60 -1.67 -10.18 -5.85
N ARG A 61 -2.62 -10.58 -4.99
CA ARG A 61 -2.33 -10.91 -3.58
C ARG A 61 -1.29 -12.02 -3.49
N ALA A 62 -1.48 -13.13 -4.22
CA ALA A 62 -0.54 -14.25 -4.20
C ALA A 62 0.86 -13.83 -4.68
N GLN A 63 0.94 -13.10 -5.79
CA GLN A 63 2.21 -12.58 -6.31
C GLN A 63 2.88 -11.63 -5.32
N ALA A 64 2.14 -10.67 -4.75
CA ALA A 64 2.66 -9.73 -3.77
C ALA A 64 3.14 -10.44 -2.49
N GLN A 65 2.41 -11.45 -2.03
CA GLN A 65 2.80 -12.28 -0.89
C GLN A 65 4.11 -13.04 -1.14
N GLN A 66 4.33 -13.51 -2.36
CA GLN A 66 5.54 -14.25 -2.73
C GLN A 66 6.75 -13.33 -3.03
N THR A 67 6.51 -12.09 -3.47
CA THR A 67 7.58 -11.22 -4.01
C THR A 67 7.85 -9.95 -3.20
N VAL A 68 6.80 -9.25 -2.77
CA VAL A 68 6.89 -7.94 -2.10
C VAL A 68 7.03 -8.11 -0.59
N LEU A 69 6.12 -8.88 0.03
CA LEU A 69 6.09 -9.02 1.49
C LEU A 69 7.40 -9.57 2.09
N PRO A 70 8.11 -10.54 1.48
CA PRO A 70 9.38 -11.01 2.02
C PRO A 70 10.44 -9.91 2.10
N GLN A 71 10.48 -8.97 1.14
CA GLN A 71 11.43 -7.87 1.14
C GLN A 71 11.14 -6.88 2.28
N LEU A 72 9.86 -6.60 2.53
CA LEU A 72 9.43 -5.82 3.68
C LEU A 72 9.81 -6.53 4.99
N GLY A 73 9.58 -7.84 5.09
CA GLY A 73 9.98 -8.65 6.25
C GLY A 73 11.48 -8.62 6.50
N ILE A 74 12.30 -8.72 5.45
CA ILE A 74 13.77 -8.61 5.56
C ILE A 74 14.16 -7.23 6.07
N PHE A 75 13.59 -6.15 5.52
CA PHE A 75 13.83 -4.78 5.97
C PHE A 75 13.52 -4.62 7.46
N LEU A 76 12.36 -5.09 7.90
CA LEU A 76 11.94 -5.08 9.31
C LEU A 76 12.91 -5.87 10.19
N SER A 77 13.34 -7.07 9.77
CA SER A 77 14.31 -7.88 10.52
C SER A 77 15.66 -7.18 10.71
N ARG A 78 16.09 -6.40 9.71
CA ARG A 78 17.34 -5.63 9.75
C ARG A 78 17.19 -4.41 10.65
N GLN A 79 16.01 -3.80 10.70
CA GLN A 79 15.75 -2.74 11.67
C GLN A 79 15.75 -3.27 13.10
N LEU A 80 15.02 -4.36 13.35
CA LEU A 80 14.98 -4.98 14.67
C LEU A 80 16.38 -5.36 15.18
N ARG A 81 17.20 -5.98 14.34
CA ARG A 81 18.59 -6.32 14.68
C ARG A 81 19.47 -5.12 15.01
N ARG A 82 19.25 -3.97 14.38
CA ARG A 82 20.00 -2.73 14.69
C ARG A 82 19.57 -2.10 16.01
N GLN A 83 18.33 -2.33 16.42
CA GLN A 83 17.77 -1.78 17.65
C GLN A 83 18.05 -2.67 18.86
N LEU A 84 18.23 -3.98 18.68
CA LEU A 84 18.66 -4.84 19.78
C LEU A 84 20.10 -4.49 20.19
N PRO A 85 20.36 -4.26 21.49
CA PRO A 85 21.72 -4.19 21.99
C PRO A 85 22.40 -5.54 21.72
N ALA A 86 23.70 -5.52 21.43
CA ALA A 86 24.49 -6.74 21.37
C ALA A 86 24.30 -7.49 22.69
N THR A 87 23.76 -8.71 22.65
CA THR A 87 23.73 -9.57 23.83
C THR A 87 25.15 -9.72 24.34
N PRO A 88 25.47 -9.31 25.59
CA PRO A 88 26.79 -9.58 26.13
C PRO A 88 26.98 -11.09 26.14
N ASP A 89 28.10 -11.51 25.57
CA ASP A 89 28.54 -12.90 25.52
C ASP A 89 28.51 -13.47 26.94
N ARG A 90 27.89 -14.64 27.13
CA ARG A 90 27.74 -15.29 28.43
C ARG A 90 28.61 -16.53 28.53
#